data_AF-A0A8X8CFI4-F1
#
_entry.id   AF-A0A8X8CFI4-F1
#
_cell.length_a   1.000
_cell.length_b   1.000
_cell.length_c   1.000
_cell.angle_alpha   90.00
_cell.angle_beta   90.00
_cell.angle_gamma   90.00
#
_symmetry.space_group_name_H-M   'P 1'
#
loop_
_entity.id
_entity.type
_entity.pdbx_description
1 polymer ?
#
loop_
_entity_poly.entity_id
_entity_poly.type
_entity_poly.pdbx_seq_one_letter_code
_entity_poly.pdbx_strand_id
1 'polypeptide(L)'
;MMRGNRMRRLMKKKPIQDVDLISELPDPIIQHIMSSLPYKDAARMSILSKRFASAWTSFPIIFLDETLNMGSCLELTGKQKLNSFLGCVDDFLSRRRLDVSLEKFRFCFCLTNRSEQPNGGIENAISYAIENNVKELELDFVGKRSKCMAHYSLPMKVLSAQSVTVLSLKGFMLEPPQNLVLDLPFIRELRLEKCKGMQTLSVSSQTLKIVVLESCQRLEKVVIDASNLESFSFGGGANSSCSVDIAACKSLEYLSLRNAKITDEWIKHEVAQFLRLEVFKVVRCRLLENFHVSNANLKTVELSDCSNLQKIEICSRSLNTFVYVGQLMLSQVFIYSPSFHAKVSLSVDHPLPHDWFSSFRDFLSCFDHCKELEIACSIEMALIVPIDSRENLLPPLYDLKYLKVVAKFPTKSEDLVGLLDSLLWFAPRLTVLSFVSGSKEKSLKVCTCPSCEITRFEYDKAVAIDEDLECCYSMPIKCWRHSLKKVTMENFEDREDTTLQTFFAQKATRLEATSREDSASADASAAEEAVSRGSGSVIARNIGDLRAIIMANFFDVNDTLEIMM
;
A
#
# COMPACT_ATOMS: atom_id res chain seq x y z
N MET A 1 -5.65 25.77 -92.26
CA MET A 1 -4.42 26.46 -91.78
C MET A 1 -4.10 25.98 -90.36
N MET A 2 -2.81 25.92 -90.04
CA MET A 2 -2.15 25.04 -89.06
C MET A 2 -2.72 24.98 -87.63
N ARG A 3 -2.80 23.77 -87.06
CA ARG A 3 -2.84 23.52 -85.61
C ARG A 3 -1.39 23.34 -85.12
N GLY A 4 -0.93 24.26 -84.27
CA GLY A 4 0.41 24.22 -83.67
C GLY A 4 0.46 23.37 -82.40
N ASN A 5 1.29 22.34 -82.43
CA ASN A 5 1.68 21.52 -81.28
C ASN A 5 2.57 22.31 -80.31
N ARG A 6 2.26 22.27 -79.01
CA ARG A 6 3.26 22.41 -77.93
C ARG A 6 3.05 21.32 -76.89
N MET A 7 3.96 20.36 -76.90
CA MET A 7 4.09 19.29 -75.92
C MET A 7 4.33 19.88 -74.52
N ARG A 8 3.51 19.52 -73.54
CA ARG A 8 3.89 19.51 -72.12
C ARG A 8 4.11 18.06 -71.70
N ARG A 9 5.36 17.72 -71.41
CA ARG A 9 5.77 16.45 -70.78
C ARG A 9 5.05 16.34 -69.43
N LEU A 10 4.08 15.44 -69.32
CA LEU A 10 3.57 14.95 -68.05
C LEU A 10 4.46 13.79 -67.60
N MET A 11 5.30 14.03 -66.59
CA MET A 11 5.93 12.98 -65.82
C MET A 11 4.81 12.13 -65.19
N LYS A 12 4.62 10.90 -65.69
CA LYS A 12 3.80 9.90 -64.99
C LYS A 12 4.53 9.53 -63.70
N LYS A 13 4.08 10.06 -62.56
CA LYS A 13 4.41 9.48 -61.25
C LYS A 13 3.91 8.03 -61.25
N LYS A 14 4.81 7.06 -61.03
CA LYS A 14 4.42 5.67 -60.74
C LYS A 14 3.51 5.67 -59.50
N PRO A 15 2.43 4.87 -59.47
CA PRO A 15 1.66 4.70 -58.25
C PRO A 15 2.59 4.03 -57.23
N ILE A 16 2.73 4.64 -56.06
CA ILE A 16 3.30 3.98 -54.89
C ILE A 16 2.31 2.86 -54.57
N GLN A 17 2.75 1.63 -54.79
CA GLN A 17 1.97 0.46 -54.41
C GLN A 17 1.92 0.48 -52.88
N ASP A 18 0.75 0.71 -52.29
CA ASP A 18 0.53 0.55 -50.85
C ASP A 18 0.69 -0.94 -50.55
N VAL A 19 1.93 -1.35 -50.26
CA VAL A 19 2.25 -2.70 -49.82
C VAL A 19 1.84 -2.79 -48.36
N ASP A 20 0.91 -3.68 -48.04
CA ASP A 20 0.51 -3.98 -46.66
C ASP A 20 1.61 -4.80 -45.96
N LEU A 21 2.63 -4.07 -45.49
CA LEU A 21 3.78 -4.63 -44.79
C LEU A 21 3.40 -5.35 -43.49
N ILE A 22 2.26 -5.01 -42.87
CA ILE A 22 1.79 -5.64 -41.63
C ILE A 22 1.28 -7.05 -41.95
N SER A 23 0.55 -7.21 -43.05
CA SER A 23 0.09 -8.52 -43.52
C SER A 23 1.22 -9.44 -44.01
N GLU A 24 2.39 -8.89 -44.35
CA GLU A 24 3.58 -9.64 -44.78
C GLU A 24 4.47 -10.13 -43.62
N LEU A 25 4.26 -9.65 -42.38
CA LEU A 25 5.09 -10.06 -41.23
C LEU A 25 5.02 -11.57 -40.98
N PRO A 26 6.14 -12.28 -40.76
CA PRO A 26 6.14 -13.68 -40.33
C PRO A 26 5.31 -13.95 -39.08
N ASP A 27 4.67 -15.13 -38.98
CA ASP A 27 3.82 -15.50 -37.83
C ASP A 27 4.53 -15.37 -36.46
N PRO A 28 5.83 -15.72 -36.31
CA PRO A 28 6.54 -15.51 -35.05
C PRO A 28 6.61 -14.03 -34.63
N ILE A 29 6.70 -13.11 -35.59
CA ILE A 29 6.73 -11.67 -35.31
C ILE A 29 5.33 -11.19 -34.90
N ILE A 30 4.28 -11.68 -35.55
CA ILE A 30 2.88 -11.39 -35.16
C ILE A 30 2.63 -11.88 -33.73
N GLN A 31 3.05 -13.10 -33.39
CA GLN A 31 2.94 -13.65 -32.03
C GLN A 31 3.70 -12.78 -31.01
N HIS A 32 4.91 -12.33 -31.34
CA HIS A 32 5.70 -11.47 -30.46
C HIS A 32 5.08 -10.07 -30.25
N ILE A 33 4.52 -9.48 -31.31
CA ILE A 33 3.77 -8.21 -31.22
C ILE A 33 2.57 -8.42 -30.30
N MET A 34 1.78 -9.48 -30.53
CA MET A 34 0.62 -9.77 -29.71
C MET A 34 0.99 -10.02 -28.25
N SER A 35 2.06 -10.79 -27.96
CA SER A 35 2.51 -11.09 -26.59
C SER A 35 2.98 -9.85 -25.84
N SER A 36 3.32 -8.78 -26.56
CA SER A 36 3.74 -7.49 -25.98
C SER A 36 2.56 -6.58 -25.65
N LEU A 37 1.33 -6.95 -26.03
CA LEU A 37 0.14 -6.14 -25.82
C LEU A 37 -0.66 -6.58 -24.58
N PRO A 38 -1.40 -5.65 -23.95
CA PRO A 38 -2.42 -6.02 -22.98
C PRO A 38 -3.41 -7.03 -23.59
N TYR A 39 -3.84 -8.02 -22.81
CA TYR A 39 -4.72 -9.11 -23.27
C TYR A 39 -5.93 -8.63 -24.09
N LYS A 40 -6.58 -7.55 -23.65
CA LYS A 40 -7.75 -6.98 -24.35
C LYS A 40 -7.40 -6.45 -25.74
N ASP A 41 -6.23 -5.82 -25.87
CA ASP A 41 -5.79 -5.27 -27.15
C ASP A 41 -5.32 -6.38 -28.08
N ALA A 42 -4.60 -7.39 -27.57
CA ALA A 42 -4.28 -8.60 -28.31
C ALA A 42 -5.55 -9.32 -28.81
N ALA A 43 -6.58 -9.43 -27.97
CA ALA A 43 -7.87 -9.99 -28.38
C ALA A 43 -8.51 -9.19 -29.52
N ARG A 44 -8.48 -7.85 -29.46
CA ARG A 44 -9.02 -6.97 -30.50
C ARG A 44 -8.25 -7.09 -31.81
N MET A 45 -6.94 -7.31 -31.75
CA MET A 45 -6.13 -7.52 -32.95
C MET A 45 -6.56 -8.75 -33.75
N SER A 46 -7.15 -9.77 -33.10
CA SER A 46 -7.67 -10.96 -33.79
C SER A 46 -8.69 -10.64 -34.90
N ILE A 47 -9.35 -9.48 -34.83
CA ILE A 47 -10.35 -9.03 -35.80
C ILE A 47 -9.69 -8.39 -37.04
N LEU A 48 -8.45 -7.93 -36.92
CA LEU A 48 -7.77 -7.18 -37.98
C LEU A 48 -7.41 -8.04 -39.20
N SER A 49 -7.06 -9.32 -38.98
CA SER A 49 -6.80 -10.25 -40.09
C SER A 49 -6.90 -11.71 -39.65
N LYS A 50 -7.02 -12.62 -40.64
CA LYS A 50 -7.00 -14.07 -40.39
C LYS A 50 -5.71 -14.55 -39.71
N ARG A 51 -4.58 -13.87 -39.94
CA ARG A 51 -3.29 -14.22 -39.33
C ARG A 51 -3.23 -13.81 -37.86
N PHE A 52 -3.71 -12.61 -37.53
CA PHE A 52 -3.88 -12.21 -36.13
C PHE A 52 -4.92 -13.08 -35.41
N ALA A 53 -6.00 -13.48 -36.09
CA ALA A 53 -6.96 -14.45 -35.56
C ALA A 53 -6.28 -15.80 -35.26
N SER A 54 -5.42 -16.30 -36.16
CA SER A 54 -4.65 -17.53 -35.93
C SER A 54 -3.66 -17.37 -34.77
N ALA A 55 -2.90 -16.27 -34.72
CA ALA A 55 -1.96 -15.99 -33.64
C ALA A 55 -2.66 -15.88 -32.28
N TRP A 56 -3.89 -15.36 -32.22
CA TRP A 56 -4.70 -15.34 -31.00
C TRP A 56 -4.99 -16.74 -30.44
N THR A 57 -5.17 -17.75 -31.30
CA THR A 57 -5.47 -19.13 -30.84
C THR A 57 -4.28 -19.78 -30.13
N SER A 58 -3.06 -19.29 -30.35
CA SER A 58 -1.80 -19.73 -29.71
C SER A 58 -1.30 -18.74 -28.64
N PHE A 59 -2.10 -17.74 -28.27
CA PHE A 59 -1.69 -16.69 -27.34
C PHE A 59 -1.39 -17.24 -25.92
N PRO A 60 -0.19 -17.10 -25.34
CA PRO A 60 0.23 -17.86 -24.16
C PRO A 60 -0.48 -17.47 -22.85
N ILE A 61 -1.26 -16.39 -22.87
CA ILE A 61 -1.96 -15.85 -21.71
C ILE A 61 -3.46 -15.98 -21.91
N ILE A 62 -4.17 -16.56 -20.94
CA ILE A 62 -5.61 -16.73 -20.98
C ILE A 62 -6.22 -16.00 -19.77
N PHE A 63 -7.14 -15.07 -20.05
CA PHE A 63 -7.95 -14.39 -19.04
C PHE A 63 -9.43 -14.67 -19.28
N LEU A 64 -10.03 -15.43 -18.36
CA LEU A 64 -11.45 -15.78 -18.35
C LEU A 64 -12.06 -15.11 -17.12
N ASP A 65 -12.74 -13.98 -17.31
CA ASP A 65 -13.32 -13.20 -16.23
C ASP A 65 -14.79 -12.91 -16.53
N GLU A 66 -15.67 -13.27 -15.60
CA GLU A 66 -17.12 -13.02 -15.68
C GLU A 66 -17.43 -11.57 -16.07
N THR A 67 -16.74 -10.60 -15.44
CA THR A 67 -17.01 -9.16 -15.63
C THR A 67 -16.51 -8.63 -16.97
N LEU A 68 -15.48 -9.26 -17.55
CA LEU A 68 -14.95 -8.90 -18.85
C LEU A 68 -15.74 -9.53 -20.00
N ASN A 69 -16.27 -10.73 -19.78
CA ASN A 69 -16.79 -11.56 -20.85
C ASN A 69 -18.33 -11.57 -20.94
N MET A 70 -19.06 -11.31 -19.85
CA MET A 70 -20.53 -11.42 -19.84
C MET A 70 -21.27 -10.08 -19.98
N GLY A 71 -20.61 -8.92 -19.83
CA GLY A 71 -21.33 -7.64 -19.75
C GLY A 71 -22.36 -7.65 -18.60
N SER A 72 -23.15 -6.58 -18.44
CA SER A 72 -24.14 -6.50 -17.36
C SER A 72 -25.36 -7.38 -17.65
N CYS A 73 -25.23 -8.71 -17.56
CA CYS A 73 -26.36 -9.64 -17.52
C CYS A 73 -27.07 -9.53 -16.17
N LEU A 74 -27.81 -8.45 -15.94
CA LEU A 74 -28.53 -8.20 -14.67
C LEU A 74 -29.70 -9.18 -14.46
N GLU A 75 -30.14 -9.89 -15.50
CA GLU A 75 -31.37 -10.69 -15.50
C GLU A 75 -31.19 -12.20 -15.25
N LEU A 76 -29.98 -12.74 -15.30
CA LEU A 76 -29.74 -14.18 -15.12
C LEU A 76 -29.52 -14.55 -13.64
N THR A 77 -30.03 -15.71 -13.22
CA THR A 77 -29.65 -16.36 -11.95
C THR A 77 -28.17 -16.75 -11.95
N GLY A 78 -27.54 -16.91 -10.76
CA GLY A 78 -26.11 -17.23 -10.65
C GLY A 78 -25.70 -18.48 -11.44
N LYS A 79 -26.48 -19.56 -11.33
CA LYS A 79 -26.28 -20.80 -12.10
C LYS A 79 -26.37 -20.60 -13.62
N GLN A 80 -27.33 -19.82 -14.10
CA GLN A 80 -27.48 -19.56 -15.54
C GLN A 80 -26.31 -18.72 -16.07
N LYS A 81 -25.85 -17.74 -15.30
CA LYS A 81 -24.63 -16.96 -15.62
C LYS A 81 -23.42 -17.86 -15.73
N LEU A 82 -23.26 -18.76 -14.76
CA LEU A 82 -22.15 -19.71 -14.76
C LEU A 82 -22.19 -20.63 -15.98
N ASN A 83 -23.34 -21.24 -16.28
CA ASN A 83 -23.46 -22.13 -17.44
C ASN A 83 -23.24 -21.39 -18.77
N SER A 84 -23.76 -20.18 -18.92
CA SER A 84 -23.54 -19.35 -20.12
C SER A 84 -22.07 -18.98 -20.28
N PHE A 85 -21.42 -18.59 -19.18
CA PHE A 85 -20.00 -18.28 -19.14
C PHE A 85 -19.16 -19.51 -19.49
N LEU A 86 -19.45 -20.66 -18.87
CA LEU A 86 -18.74 -21.91 -19.14
C LEU A 86 -18.94 -22.38 -20.58
N GLY A 87 -20.12 -22.22 -21.18
CA GLY A 87 -20.32 -22.51 -22.60
C GLY A 87 -19.41 -21.66 -23.50
N CYS A 88 -19.26 -20.37 -23.18
CA CYS A 88 -18.32 -19.50 -23.89
C CYS A 88 -16.86 -19.91 -23.66
N VAL A 89 -16.52 -20.34 -22.44
CA VAL A 89 -15.19 -20.84 -22.09
C VAL A 89 -14.88 -22.12 -22.86
N ASP A 90 -15.78 -23.09 -22.88
CA ASP A 90 -15.60 -24.36 -23.59
C ASP A 90 -15.45 -24.13 -25.10
N ASP A 91 -16.29 -23.27 -25.68
CA ASP A 91 -16.19 -22.85 -27.09
C ASP A 91 -14.87 -22.12 -27.36
N PHE A 92 -14.35 -21.34 -26.41
CA PHE A 92 -13.08 -20.64 -26.55
C PHE A 92 -11.91 -21.62 -26.47
N LEU A 93 -11.85 -22.47 -25.44
CA LEU A 93 -10.77 -23.41 -25.20
C LEU A 93 -10.69 -24.49 -26.30
N SER A 94 -11.83 -24.96 -26.80
CA SER A 94 -11.88 -25.95 -27.91
C SER A 94 -11.34 -25.43 -29.23
N ARG A 95 -11.35 -24.11 -29.46
CA ARG A 95 -10.82 -23.48 -30.68
C ARG A 95 -9.33 -23.18 -30.62
N ARG A 96 -8.68 -23.40 -29.48
CA ARG A 96 -7.26 -23.11 -29.29
C ARG A 96 -6.38 -24.26 -29.73
N ARG A 97 -5.25 -23.92 -30.34
CA ARG A 97 -4.15 -24.84 -30.66
C ARG A 97 -2.93 -24.31 -29.95
N LEU A 98 -2.54 -24.99 -28.88
CA LEU A 98 -1.37 -24.63 -28.11
C LEU A 98 -0.20 -25.45 -28.64
N ASP A 99 0.57 -24.84 -29.52
CA ASP A 99 1.88 -25.35 -29.94
C ASP A 99 2.97 -24.98 -28.91
N VAL A 100 2.60 -24.21 -27.87
CA VAL A 100 3.47 -23.60 -26.85
C VAL A 100 2.81 -23.71 -25.47
N SER A 101 3.62 -23.89 -24.42
CA SER A 101 3.15 -23.92 -23.03
C SER A 101 2.45 -22.62 -22.61
N LEU A 102 1.43 -22.74 -21.75
CA LEU A 102 0.73 -21.58 -21.20
C LEU A 102 1.63 -20.82 -20.22
N GLU A 103 1.74 -19.52 -20.43
CA GLU A 103 2.46 -18.64 -19.50
C GLU A 103 1.58 -18.31 -18.30
N LYS A 104 0.34 -17.88 -18.56
CA LYS A 104 -0.59 -17.48 -17.50
C LYS A 104 -2.01 -17.89 -17.83
N PHE A 105 -2.70 -18.47 -16.85
CA PHE A 105 -4.11 -18.79 -16.92
C PHE A 105 -4.82 -18.19 -15.71
N ARG A 106 -5.75 -17.28 -15.96
CA ARG A 106 -6.60 -16.70 -14.93
C ARG A 106 -8.07 -17.03 -15.20
N PHE A 107 -8.72 -17.60 -14.19
CA PHE A 107 -10.15 -17.90 -14.20
C PHE A 107 -10.82 -17.18 -13.02
N CYS A 108 -11.74 -16.28 -13.30
CA CYS A 108 -12.40 -15.42 -12.32
C CYS A 108 -13.93 -15.49 -12.49
N PHE A 109 -14.62 -15.94 -11.45
CA PHE A 109 -16.08 -16.07 -11.43
C PHE A 109 -16.64 -16.00 -10.00
N CYS A 110 -17.58 -15.11 -9.67
CA CYS A 110 -18.15 -15.09 -8.30
C CYS A 110 -19.14 -16.23 -8.12
N LEU A 111 -18.82 -17.21 -7.27
CA LEU A 111 -19.79 -18.26 -6.91
C LEU A 111 -20.80 -17.72 -5.90
N THR A 112 -22.06 -17.62 -6.32
CA THR A 112 -23.13 -17.09 -5.47
C THR A 112 -23.75 -18.14 -4.55
N ASN A 113 -23.75 -19.43 -4.92
CA ASN A 113 -24.32 -20.49 -4.08
C ASN A 113 -23.64 -21.87 -4.26
N ARG A 114 -23.67 -22.72 -3.23
CA ARG A 114 -23.07 -24.08 -3.26
C ARG A 114 -23.77 -25.04 -4.22
N SER A 115 -25.07 -24.84 -4.47
CA SER A 115 -25.86 -25.65 -5.42
C SER A 115 -25.61 -25.32 -6.89
N GLU A 116 -24.69 -24.38 -7.16
CA GLU A 116 -24.27 -23.95 -8.48
C GLU A 116 -22.97 -24.65 -8.92
N GLN A 117 -22.47 -25.65 -8.19
CA GLN A 117 -21.36 -26.47 -8.68
C GLN A 117 -21.74 -27.05 -10.05
N PRO A 118 -21.04 -26.67 -11.13
CA PRO A 118 -21.44 -26.99 -12.49
C PRO A 118 -21.04 -28.41 -12.87
N ASN A 119 -21.60 -28.85 -13.99
CA ASN A 119 -21.37 -30.15 -14.63
C ASN A 119 -19.95 -30.24 -15.25
N GLY A 120 -18.89 -30.23 -14.43
CA GLY A 120 -17.50 -30.44 -14.87
C GLY A 120 -16.83 -29.31 -15.67
N GLY A 121 -17.56 -28.29 -16.16
CA GLY A 121 -16.96 -27.23 -17.00
C GLY A 121 -15.82 -26.43 -16.33
N ILE A 122 -15.92 -26.15 -15.02
CA ILE A 122 -14.80 -25.55 -14.27
C ILE A 122 -13.61 -26.50 -14.22
N GLU A 123 -13.86 -27.79 -13.97
CA GLU A 123 -12.80 -28.81 -13.94
C GLU A 123 -12.13 -28.97 -15.31
N ASN A 124 -12.88 -28.88 -16.41
CA ASN A 124 -12.35 -28.89 -17.76
C ASN A 124 -11.43 -27.68 -18.01
N ALA A 125 -11.86 -26.48 -17.62
CA ALA A 125 -11.06 -25.27 -17.78
C ALA A 125 -9.76 -25.33 -16.97
N ILE A 126 -9.82 -25.82 -15.72
CA ILE A 126 -8.63 -26.03 -14.89
C ILE A 126 -7.73 -27.12 -15.49
N SER A 127 -8.29 -28.26 -15.91
CA SER A 127 -7.54 -29.37 -16.51
C SER A 127 -6.83 -28.93 -17.78
N TYR A 128 -7.50 -28.14 -18.63
CA TYR A 128 -6.89 -27.53 -19.81
C TYR A 128 -5.63 -26.72 -19.46
N ALA A 129 -5.67 -25.92 -18.40
CA ALA A 129 -4.51 -25.13 -17.98
C ALA A 129 -3.34 -26.03 -17.53
N ILE A 130 -3.63 -27.04 -16.70
CA ILE A 130 -2.62 -27.97 -16.19
C ILE A 130 -2.01 -28.82 -17.32
N GLU A 131 -2.84 -29.39 -18.20
CA GLU A 131 -2.40 -30.23 -19.33
C GLU A 131 -1.54 -29.45 -20.33
N ASN A 132 -1.70 -28.14 -20.41
CA ASN A 132 -0.89 -27.26 -21.25
C ASN A 132 0.27 -26.59 -20.49
N ASN A 133 0.70 -27.19 -19.38
CA ASN A 133 1.89 -26.81 -18.62
C ASN A 133 1.91 -25.33 -18.20
N VAL A 134 0.80 -24.84 -17.66
CA VAL A 134 0.70 -23.45 -17.18
C VAL A 134 1.77 -23.13 -16.13
N LYS A 135 2.40 -21.95 -16.26
CA LYS A 135 3.37 -21.44 -15.27
C LYS A 135 2.70 -20.62 -14.16
N GLU A 136 1.82 -19.69 -14.52
CA GLU A 136 1.06 -18.88 -13.58
C GLU A 136 -0.43 -19.27 -13.60
N LEU A 137 -0.91 -19.87 -12.50
CA LEU A 137 -2.29 -20.28 -12.35
C LEU A 137 -3.00 -19.44 -11.29
N GLU A 138 -3.94 -18.61 -11.74
CA GLU A 138 -4.77 -17.76 -10.88
C GLU A 138 -6.23 -18.18 -10.97
N LEU A 139 -6.79 -18.65 -9.86
CA LEU A 139 -8.19 -19.02 -9.80
C LEU A 139 -8.89 -18.18 -8.72
N ASP A 140 -9.91 -17.43 -9.10
CA ASP A 140 -10.68 -16.53 -8.22
C ASP A 140 -12.17 -16.83 -8.29
N PHE A 141 -12.68 -17.47 -7.23
CA PHE A 141 -14.09 -17.81 -7.09
C PHE A 141 -14.88 -16.88 -6.16
N VAL A 142 -14.22 -15.84 -5.63
CA VAL A 142 -14.85 -14.82 -4.79
C VAL A 142 -15.29 -13.62 -5.61
N GLY A 143 -14.60 -13.34 -6.72
CA GLY A 143 -14.90 -12.21 -7.59
C GLY A 143 -14.87 -10.85 -6.86
N LYS A 144 -15.54 -9.84 -7.45
CA LYS A 144 -15.60 -8.48 -6.89
C LYS A 144 -16.67 -8.26 -5.81
N ARG A 145 -17.59 -9.22 -5.60
CA ARG A 145 -18.67 -9.07 -4.61
C ARG A 145 -18.17 -9.60 -3.25
N SER A 146 -18.10 -8.71 -2.26
CA SER A 146 -17.53 -8.98 -0.93
C SER A 146 -18.24 -10.07 -0.12
N LYS A 147 -19.46 -10.49 -0.51
CA LYS A 147 -20.33 -11.42 0.24
C LYS A 147 -20.42 -12.84 -0.35
N CYS A 148 -19.59 -13.22 -1.34
CA CYS A 148 -19.63 -14.59 -1.90
C CYS A 148 -19.23 -15.62 -0.80
N MET A 149 -20.19 -16.47 -0.38
CA MET A 149 -20.06 -17.44 0.74
C MET A 149 -19.70 -18.87 0.28
N ALA A 150 -19.79 -19.14 -1.02
CA ALA A 150 -19.50 -20.44 -1.60
C ALA A 150 -18.00 -20.66 -1.75
N HIS A 151 -17.55 -21.90 -1.54
CA HIS A 151 -16.18 -22.31 -1.75
C HIS A 151 -16.17 -23.47 -2.75
N TYR A 152 -15.31 -23.40 -3.76
CA TYR A 152 -15.17 -24.47 -4.76
C TYR A 152 -14.20 -25.54 -4.29
N SER A 153 -14.54 -26.82 -4.39
CA SER A 153 -13.61 -27.90 -4.04
C SER A 153 -12.47 -27.94 -5.05
N LEU A 154 -11.24 -27.67 -4.61
CA LEU A 154 -10.09 -27.62 -5.52
C LEU A 154 -9.79 -29.02 -6.08
N PRO A 155 -9.63 -29.17 -7.41
CA PRO A 155 -9.14 -30.41 -7.99
C PRO A 155 -7.70 -30.68 -7.55
N MET A 156 -7.43 -31.84 -6.95
CA MET A 156 -6.10 -32.18 -6.41
C MET A 156 -4.97 -32.14 -7.44
N LYS A 157 -5.28 -32.31 -8.74
CA LYS A 157 -4.31 -32.17 -9.85
C LYS A 157 -3.60 -30.81 -9.88
N VAL A 158 -4.23 -29.76 -9.33
CA VAL A 158 -3.62 -28.43 -9.23
C VAL A 158 -2.44 -28.43 -8.27
N LEU A 159 -2.50 -29.25 -7.20
CA LEU A 159 -1.50 -29.28 -6.13
C LEU A 159 -0.28 -30.15 -6.46
N SER A 160 -0.32 -30.90 -7.56
CA SER A 160 0.77 -31.74 -8.07
C SER A 160 1.30 -31.30 -9.44
N ALA A 161 0.89 -30.11 -9.89
CA ALA A 161 1.25 -29.58 -11.20
C ALA A 161 2.74 -29.22 -11.27
N GLN A 162 3.45 -29.84 -12.23
CA GLN A 162 4.91 -29.76 -12.32
C GLN A 162 5.42 -28.47 -12.98
N SER A 163 4.58 -27.77 -13.74
CA SER A 163 4.97 -26.54 -14.46
C SER A 163 4.71 -25.25 -13.67
N VAL A 164 3.90 -25.32 -12.60
CA VAL A 164 3.37 -24.15 -11.91
C VAL A 164 4.44 -23.51 -11.04
N THR A 165 4.74 -22.25 -11.32
CA THR A 165 5.65 -21.39 -10.55
C THR A 165 4.91 -20.37 -9.71
N VAL A 166 3.71 -19.96 -10.11
CA VAL A 166 2.85 -19.03 -9.35
C VAL A 166 1.47 -19.67 -9.21
N LEU A 167 1.03 -19.88 -7.97
CA LEU A 167 -0.29 -20.42 -7.66
C LEU A 167 -1.05 -19.43 -6.79
N SER A 168 -2.16 -18.90 -7.32
CA SER A 168 -3.08 -18.03 -6.57
C SER A 168 -4.47 -18.63 -6.54
N LEU A 169 -4.95 -18.96 -5.35
CA LEU A 169 -6.26 -19.57 -5.12
C LEU A 169 -7.09 -18.68 -4.20
N LYS A 170 -8.25 -18.26 -4.69
CA LYS A 170 -9.18 -17.44 -3.92
C LYS A 170 -10.58 -18.05 -3.85
N GLY A 171 -11.06 -18.29 -2.63
CA GLY A 171 -12.40 -18.85 -2.39
C GLY A 171 -12.50 -20.37 -2.58
N PHE A 172 -11.43 -21.12 -2.28
CA PHE A 172 -11.42 -22.57 -2.45
C PHE A 172 -11.65 -23.34 -1.15
N MET A 173 -12.30 -24.48 -1.28
CA MET A 173 -12.30 -25.55 -0.29
C MET A 173 -11.17 -26.52 -0.65
N LEU A 174 -10.16 -26.54 0.20
CA LEU A 174 -9.05 -27.47 0.18
C LEU A 174 -9.48 -28.58 1.14
N GLU A 175 -10.22 -29.56 0.60
CA GLU A 175 -10.73 -30.71 1.36
C GLU A 175 -9.59 -31.46 2.06
N PRO A 176 -9.85 -32.15 3.19
CA PRO A 176 -8.80 -32.73 4.03
C PRO A 176 -7.91 -33.72 3.25
N PRO A 177 -6.62 -33.79 3.57
CA PRO A 177 -6.12 -33.93 4.94
C PRO A 177 -6.09 -32.63 5.74
N GLN A 178 -6.30 -32.76 7.06
CA GLN A 178 -6.16 -31.67 8.04
C GLN A 178 -4.81 -30.92 7.90
N ASN A 179 -3.82 -31.58 7.29
CA ASN A 179 -2.51 -31.06 6.91
C ASN A 179 -2.39 -31.00 5.39
N LEU A 180 -2.48 -29.79 4.80
CA LEU A 180 -2.19 -29.59 3.39
C LEU A 180 -0.68 -29.57 3.18
N VAL A 181 -0.16 -30.54 2.43
CA VAL A 181 1.24 -30.58 1.96
C VAL A 181 1.24 -30.30 0.47
N LEU A 182 1.96 -29.27 0.05
CA LEU A 182 2.10 -28.89 -1.35
C LEU A 182 3.36 -29.55 -1.93
N ASP A 183 3.18 -30.41 -2.93
CA ASP A 183 4.29 -31.04 -3.67
C ASP A 183 4.46 -30.34 -5.03
N LEU A 184 4.91 -29.08 -4.97
CA LEU A 184 5.13 -28.22 -6.13
C LEU A 184 6.62 -27.88 -6.24
N PRO A 185 7.40 -28.58 -7.09
CA PRO A 185 8.87 -28.52 -7.05
C PRO A 185 9.47 -27.19 -7.51
N PHE A 186 8.72 -26.39 -8.26
CA PHE A 186 9.19 -25.11 -8.83
C PHE A 186 8.38 -23.90 -8.37
N ILE A 187 7.53 -24.04 -7.34
CA ILE A 187 6.72 -22.93 -6.86
C ILE A 187 7.60 -21.80 -6.34
N ARG A 188 7.37 -20.60 -6.84
CA ARG A 188 8.02 -19.34 -6.44
C ARG A 188 7.08 -18.46 -5.65
N GLU A 189 5.79 -18.55 -5.94
CA GLU A 189 4.77 -17.73 -5.29
C GLU A 189 3.52 -18.55 -4.99
N LEU A 190 3.08 -18.49 -3.73
CA LEU A 190 1.85 -19.11 -3.25
C LEU A 190 0.95 -18.04 -2.64
N ARG A 191 -0.27 -17.90 -3.17
CA ARG A 191 -1.32 -17.04 -2.59
C ARG A 191 -2.55 -17.87 -2.30
N LEU A 192 -2.99 -17.88 -1.05
CA LEU A 192 -4.23 -18.50 -0.61
C LEU A 192 -5.10 -17.42 0.04
N GLU A 193 -6.23 -17.08 -0.58
CA GLU A 193 -7.14 -16.06 -0.08
C GLU A 193 -8.53 -16.64 0.17
N LYS A 194 -9.11 -16.39 1.35
CA LYS A 194 -10.47 -16.83 1.69
C LYS A 194 -10.68 -18.34 1.45
N CYS A 195 -9.65 -19.15 1.67
CA CYS A 195 -9.72 -20.60 1.53
C CYS A 195 -10.22 -21.29 2.81
N LYS A 196 -10.76 -22.50 2.69
CA LYS A 196 -11.31 -23.34 3.76
C LYS A 196 -10.79 -24.77 3.68
N GLY A 197 -10.98 -25.53 4.76
CA GLY A 197 -10.83 -26.99 4.78
C GLY A 197 -9.47 -27.49 5.27
N MET A 198 -8.54 -26.58 5.58
CA MET A 198 -7.24 -26.89 6.18
C MET A 198 -7.15 -26.38 7.62
N GLN A 199 -6.54 -27.16 8.50
CA GLN A 199 -6.17 -26.75 9.87
C GLN A 199 -4.68 -26.41 9.95
N THR A 200 -3.85 -27.19 9.27
CA THR A 200 -2.42 -26.98 9.15
C THR A 200 -2.03 -26.82 7.69
N LEU A 201 -1.22 -25.81 7.40
CA LEU A 201 -0.52 -25.65 6.13
C LEU A 201 0.97 -25.91 6.35
N SER A 202 1.53 -26.88 5.63
CA SER A 202 2.97 -27.14 5.62
C SER A 202 3.51 -27.01 4.21
N VAL A 203 4.46 -26.11 3.99
CA VAL A 203 5.09 -25.89 2.69
C VAL A 203 6.59 -25.99 2.86
N SER A 204 7.21 -26.93 2.15
CA SER A 204 8.66 -27.04 2.04
C SER A 204 9.05 -26.83 0.58
N SER A 205 9.87 -25.82 0.30
CA SER A 205 10.31 -25.50 -1.05
C SER A 205 11.57 -24.65 -1.06
N GLN A 206 12.50 -24.98 -1.95
CA GLN A 206 13.74 -24.21 -2.13
C GLN A 206 13.59 -23.09 -3.17
N THR A 207 12.52 -23.09 -3.97
CA THR A 207 12.29 -22.07 -5.00
C THR A 207 11.33 -20.98 -4.56
N LEU A 208 10.63 -21.19 -3.44
CA LEU A 208 9.58 -20.32 -2.93
C LEU A 208 10.17 -19.00 -2.41
N LYS A 209 9.68 -17.89 -2.96
CA LYS A 209 10.08 -16.52 -2.62
C LYS A 209 8.96 -15.75 -1.92
N ILE A 210 7.70 -16.01 -2.28
CA ILE A 210 6.55 -15.24 -1.80
C ILE A 210 5.45 -16.18 -1.31
N VAL A 211 4.98 -15.94 -0.08
CA VAL A 211 3.79 -16.58 0.48
C VAL A 211 2.83 -15.53 1.01
N VAL A 212 1.57 -15.60 0.58
CA VAL A 212 0.49 -14.75 1.07
C VAL A 212 -0.70 -15.61 1.47
N LEU A 213 -1.10 -15.50 2.73
CA LEU A 213 -2.22 -16.24 3.31
C LEU A 213 -3.20 -15.23 3.90
N GLU A 214 -4.37 -15.06 3.31
CA GLU A 214 -5.33 -14.03 3.75
C GLU A 214 -6.71 -14.63 3.99
N SER A 215 -7.28 -14.37 5.16
CA SER A 215 -8.64 -14.77 5.54
C SER A 215 -8.94 -16.27 5.37
N CYS A 216 -7.94 -17.14 5.49
CA CYS A 216 -8.14 -18.60 5.48
C CYS A 216 -8.87 -19.05 6.76
N GLN A 217 -10.04 -19.66 6.62
CA GLN A 217 -10.88 -20.00 7.78
C GLN A 217 -10.49 -21.35 8.38
N ARG A 218 -10.44 -21.42 9.72
CA ARG A 218 -10.05 -22.58 10.54
C ARG A 218 -8.57 -23.00 10.43
N LEU A 219 -7.73 -22.16 9.84
CA LEU A 219 -6.28 -22.36 9.83
C LEU A 219 -5.74 -22.08 11.25
N GLU A 220 -5.14 -23.10 11.87
CA GLU A 220 -4.63 -23.10 13.24
C GLU A 220 -3.09 -23.07 13.27
N LYS A 221 -2.43 -23.63 12.24
CA LYS A 221 -0.96 -23.67 12.16
C LYS A 221 -0.46 -23.50 10.73
N VAL A 222 0.59 -22.70 10.58
CA VAL A 222 1.34 -22.54 9.33
C VAL A 222 2.80 -22.88 9.61
N VAL A 223 3.38 -23.76 8.81
CA VAL A 223 4.80 -24.12 8.83
C VAL A 223 5.37 -23.91 7.44
N ILE A 224 6.35 -23.00 7.32
CA ILE A 224 7.04 -22.75 6.06
C ILE A 224 8.52 -23.07 6.22
N ASP A 225 8.96 -24.11 5.51
CA ASP A 225 10.35 -24.52 5.39
C ASP A 225 10.90 -24.10 4.02
N ALA A 226 11.26 -22.82 3.90
CA ALA A 226 11.75 -22.23 2.66
C ALA A 226 12.87 -21.21 2.93
N SER A 227 14.12 -21.64 2.76
CA SER A 227 15.30 -20.81 3.07
C SER A 227 15.43 -19.56 2.19
N ASN A 228 14.90 -19.62 0.96
CA ASN A 228 14.91 -18.54 -0.04
C ASN A 228 13.65 -17.67 -0.01
N LEU A 229 12.80 -17.81 1.01
CA LEU A 229 11.60 -16.99 1.15
C LEU A 229 11.99 -15.53 1.42
N GLU A 230 11.56 -14.62 0.56
CA GLU A 230 11.85 -13.18 0.60
C GLU A 230 10.68 -12.42 1.25
N SER A 231 9.44 -12.86 1.03
CA SER A 231 8.23 -12.19 1.53
C SER A 231 7.22 -13.17 2.11
N PHE A 232 6.80 -12.92 3.35
CA PHE A 232 5.72 -13.64 4.01
C PHE A 232 4.64 -12.68 4.52
N SER A 233 3.40 -12.90 4.11
CA SER A 233 2.22 -12.21 4.66
C SER A 233 1.20 -13.22 5.15
N PHE A 234 0.79 -13.08 6.39
CA PHE A 234 -0.31 -13.83 6.98
C PHE A 234 -1.34 -12.85 7.53
N GLY A 235 -2.60 -13.01 7.13
CA GLY A 235 -3.73 -12.27 7.66
C GLY A 235 -4.87 -13.20 8.06
N GLY A 236 -5.00 -13.45 9.36
CA GLY A 236 -6.12 -14.19 9.93
C GLY A 236 -7.40 -13.36 9.95
N GLY A 237 -8.55 -14.04 10.08
CA GLY A 237 -9.81 -13.38 10.47
C GLY A 237 -9.75 -12.82 11.90
N ALA A 238 -10.73 -12.00 12.30
CA ALA A 238 -10.73 -11.31 13.60
C ALA A 238 -10.64 -12.21 14.85
N ASN A 239 -11.01 -13.49 14.71
CA ASN A 239 -10.94 -14.52 15.76
C ASN A 239 -9.93 -15.63 15.43
N SER A 240 -8.96 -15.36 14.55
CA SER A 240 -7.92 -16.31 14.23
C SER A 240 -7.00 -16.54 15.43
N SER A 241 -6.65 -17.79 15.66
CA SER A 241 -5.68 -18.25 16.67
C SER A 241 -4.52 -18.97 16.02
N CYS A 242 -4.18 -18.60 14.77
CA CYS A 242 -3.18 -19.30 13.98
C CYS A 242 -1.76 -19.03 14.47
N SER A 243 -1.03 -20.10 14.76
CA SER A 243 0.41 -20.11 15.02
C SER A 243 1.19 -20.14 13.71
N VAL A 244 2.26 -19.36 13.63
CA VAL A 244 3.10 -19.24 12.44
C VAL A 244 4.53 -19.65 12.79
N ASP A 245 5.03 -20.68 12.11
CA ASP A 245 6.40 -21.17 12.18
C ASP A 245 7.10 -20.92 10.84
N ILE A 246 8.03 -19.97 10.87
CA ILE A 246 8.83 -19.51 9.73
C ILE A 246 10.32 -19.46 10.09
N ALA A 247 10.74 -20.20 11.12
CA ALA A 247 12.11 -20.14 11.64
C ALA A 247 13.17 -20.49 10.58
N ALA A 248 12.82 -21.34 9.61
CA ALA A 248 13.69 -21.75 8.50
C ALA A 248 13.90 -20.65 7.42
N CYS A 249 13.08 -19.60 7.40
CA CYS A 249 13.04 -18.58 6.35
C CYS A 249 14.14 -17.52 6.51
N LYS A 250 15.42 -17.90 6.32
CA LYS A 250 16.57 -17.02 6.61
C LYS A 250 16.80 -15.86 5.63
N SER A 251 16.19 -15.91 4.43
CA SER A 251 16.29 -14.84 3.43
C SER A 251 15.18 -13.78 3.50
N LEU A 252 14.36 -13.81 4.55
CA LEU A 252 13.17 -12.98 4.66
C LEU A 252 13.50 -11.48 4.71
N GLU A 253 12.91 -10.70 3.80
CA GLU A 253 13.03 -9.25 3.68
C GLU A 253 11.74 -8.54 4.13
N TYR A 254 10.59 -9.19 3.96
CA TYR A 254 9.27 -8.68 4.34
C TYR A 254 8.49 -9.69 5.19
N LEU A 255 8.02 -9.25 6.36
CA LEU A 255 7.18 -10.01 7.26
C LEU A 255 5.95 -9.18 7.67
N SER A 256 4.76 -9.68 7.35
CA SER A 256 3.50 -9.08 7.78
C SER A 256 2.61 -10.11 8.47
N LEU A 257 2.21 -9.82 9.70
CA LEU A 257 1.39 -10.69 10.54
C LEU A 257 0.16 -9.93 11.02
N ARG A 258 -1.02 -10.29 10.50
CA ARG A 258 -2.32 -9.76 10.90
C ARG A 258 -3.13 -10.84 11.60
N ASN A 259 -3.68 -10.53 12.78
CA ASN A 259 -4.46 -11.47 13.61
C ASN A 259 -3.74 -12.82 13.84
N ALA A 260 -2.41 -12.81 13.97
CA ALA A 260 -1.61 -14.00 14.23
C ALA A 260 -1.45 -14.24 15.74
N LYS A 261 -1.30 -15.51 16.15
CA LYS A 261 -1.01 -15.91 17.53
C LYS A 261 0.50 -15.84 17.79
N ILE A 262 1.04 -14.62 17.88
CA ILE A 262 2.45 -14.34 18.23
C ILE A 262 2.57 -13.76 19.64
N THR A 263 3.65 -14.10 20.34
CA THR A 263 3.96 -13.62 21.70
C THR A 263 5.19 -12.71 21.70
N ASP A 264 5.39 -11.97 22.80
CA ASP A 264 6.58 -11.11 22.98
C ASP A 264 7.89 -11.90 22.81
N GLU A 265 7.95 -13.12 23.35
CA GLU A 265 9.12 -13.99 23.21
C GLU A 265 9.34 -14.44 21.76
N TRP A 266 8.27 -14.75 21.03
CA TRP A 266 8.40 -15.11 19.61
C TRP A 266 9.07 -13.98 18.82
N ILE A 267 8.69 -12.72 19.07
CA ILE A 267 9.31 -11.57 18.40
C ILE A 267 10.80 -11.46 18.76
N LYS A 268 11.14 -11.52 20.05
CA LYS A 268 12.53 -11.42 20.51
C LYS A 268 13.43 -12.50 19.91
N HIS A 269 12.94 -13.74 19.83
CA HIS A 269 13.75 -14.88 19.39
C HIS A 269 13.76 -15.04 17.86
N GLU A 270 12.61 -14.96 17.19
CA GLU A 270 12.52 -15.25 15.75
C GLU A 270 12.97 -14.05 14.90
N VAL A 271 12.50 -12.83 15.22
CA VAL A 271 12.79 -11.64 14.39
C VAL A 271 14.27 -11.27 14.44
N ALA A 272 14.96 -11.57 15.54
CA ALA A 272 16.41 -11.40 15.66
C ALA A 272 17.20 -12.32 14.73
N GLN A 273 16.64 -13.46 14.29
CA GLN A 273 17.30 -14.41 13.40
C GLN A 273 17.17 -14.03 11.92
N PHE A 274 16.24 -13.14 11.55
CA PHE A 274 16.04 -12.72 10.16
C PHE A 274 17.01 -11.60 9.78
N LEU A 275 18.22 -11.99 9.37
CA LEU A 275 19.31 -11.05 9.08
C LEU A 275 19.09 -10.17 7.85
N ARG A 276 18.09 -10.44 7.01
CA ARG A 276 17.76 -9.63 5.82
C ARG A 276 16.46 -8.84 5.97
N LEU A 277 15.80 -8.93 7.13
CA LEU A 277 14.48 -8.37 7.32
C LEU A 277 14.52 -6.85 7.30
N GLU A 278 13.84 -6.25 6.32
CA GLU A 278 13.76 -4.81 6.15
C GLU A 278 12.41 -4.25 6.64
N VAL A 279 11.33 -5.02 6.47
CA VAL A 279 9.98 -4.60 6.80
C VAL A 279 9.32 -5.60 7.74
N PHE A 280 8.88 -5.12 8.90
CA PHE A 280 8.12 -5.91 9.86
C PHE A 280 6.81 -5.23 10.23
N LYS A 281 5.68 -5.88 9.93
CA LYS A 281 4.34 -5.38 10.21
C LYS A 281 3.59 -6.32 11.12
N VAL A 282 2.98 -5.77 12.15
CA VAL A 282 2.15 -6.50 13.11
C VAL A 282 0.82 -5.77 13.28
N VAL A 283 -0.27 -6.46 12.96
CA VAL A 283 -1.62 -5.87 12.93
C VAL A 283 -2.57 -6.74 13.74
N ARG A 284 -3.24 -6.17 14.74
CA ARG A 284 -4.27 -6.87 15.54
C ARG A 284 -3.79 -8.16 16.21
N CYS A 285 -2.52 -8.22 16.60
CA CYS A 285 -1.95 -9.33 17.36
C CYS A 285 -2.16 -9.10 18.87
N ARG A 286 -3.25 -9.66 19.41
CA ARG A 286 -3.77 -9.36 20.76
C ARG A 286 -2.98 -9.96 21.92
N LEU A 287 -2.03 -10.86 21.66
CA LEU A 287 -1.22 -11.48 22.73
C LEU A 287 0.04 -10.68 23.08
N LEU A 288 0.29 -9.58 22.37
CA LEU A 288 1.47 -8.74 22.60
C LEU A 288 1.19 -7.73 23.70
N GLU A 289 2.07 -7.70 24.70
CA GLU A 289 2.03 -6.75 25.81
C GLU A 289 3.29 -5.88 25.79
N ASN A 290 4.47 -6.49 25.58
CA ASN A 290 5.76 -5.82 25.53
C ASN A 290 6.46 -6.11 24.20
N PHE A 291 6.18 -5.30 23.19
CA PHE A 291 6.82 -5.42 21.89
C PHE A 291 8.29 -5.00 21.99
N HIS A 292 9.20 -5.96 21.96
CA HIS A 292 10.65 -5.71 21.91
C HIS A 292 11.23 -6.34 20.65
N VAL A 293 11.81 -5.51 19.77
CA VAL A 293 12.49 -5.99 18.57
C VAL A 293 13.90 -5.41 18.47
N SER A 294 14.89 -6.29 18.28
CA SER A 294 16.28 -5.92 18.07
C SER A 294 16.78 -6.53 16.78
N ASN A 295 16.92 -5.70 15.73
CA ASN A 295 17.39 -6.13 14.42
C ASN A 295 18.01 -4.93 13.70
N ALA A 296 19.27 -5.08 13.27
CA ALA A 296 20.05 -3.99 12.72
C ALA A 296 19.62 -3.54 11.31
N ASN A 297 18.89 -4.40 10.57
CA ASN A 297 18.54 -4.19 9.17
C ASN A 297 17.09 -3.74 8.96
N LEU A 298 16.28 -3.70 10.02
CA LEU A 298 14.89 -3.22 9.95
C LEU A 298 14.86 -1.74 9.54
N LYS A 299 14.25 -1.47 8.40
CA LYS A 299 13.99 -0.13 7.85
C LYS A 299 12.60 0.37 8.20
N THR A 300 11.62 -0.54 8.27
CA THR A 300 10.23 -0.19 8.55
C THR A 300 9.64 -1.11 9.60
N VAL A 301 9.06 -0.52 10.65
CA VAL A 301 8.24 -1.21 11.64
C VAL A 301 6.85 -0.60 11.65
N GLU A 302 5.82 -1.43 11.50
CA GLU A 302 4.42 -1.02 11.53
C GLU A 302 3.67 -1.83 12.60
N LEU A 303 3.08 -1.13 13.57
CA LEU A 303 2.26 -1.69 14.62
C LEU A 303 0.85 -1.11 14.50
N SER A 304 -0.16 -1.96 14.41
CA SER A 304 -1.53 -1.51 14.22
C SER A 304 -2.53 -2.29 15.07
N ASP A 305 -3.41 -1.59 15.79
CA ASP A 305 -4.55 -2.12 16.53
C ASP A 305 -4.22 -3.32 17.45
N CYS A 306 -3.03 -3.31 18.08
CA CYS A 306 -2.63 -4.32 19.06
C CYS A 306 -3.14 -3.92 20.46
N SER A 307 -4.37 -4.34 20.80
CA SER A 307 -5.12 -3.82 21.95
C SER A 307 -4.51 -4.02 23.33
N ASN A 308 -3.67 -5.03 23.52
CA ASN A 308 -3.07 -5.34 24.82
C ASN A 308 -1.65 -4.77 24.98
N LEU A 309 -1.17 -4.05 23.97
CA LEU A 309 0.19 -3.55 23.93
C LEU A 309 0.36 -2.41 24.95
N GLN A 310 1.32 -2.57 25.86
CA GLN A 310 1.64 -1.61 26.92
C GLN A 310 2.99 -0.94 26.67
N LYS A 311 3.96 -1.68 26.10
CA LYS A 311 5.32 -1.20 25.85
C LYS A 311 5.79 -1.51 24.44
N ILE A 312 6.49 -0.55 23.82
CA ILE A 312 7.23 -0.71 22.55
C ILE A 312 8.70 -0.38 22.79
N GLU A 313 9.58 -1.27 22.36
CA GLU A 313 11.02 -1.09 22.38
C GLU A 313 11.62 -1.57 21.05
N ILE A 314 12.21 -0.65 20.29
CA ILE A 314 12.75 -0.91 18.95
C ILE A 314 14.23 -0.53 18.94
N CYS A 315 15.08 -1.52 18.71
CA CYS A 315 16.53 -1.35 18.55
C CYS A 315 16.92 -1.63 17.09
N SER A 316 17.02 -0.58 16.28
CA SER A 316 17.48 -0.70 14.87
C SER A 316 18.30 0.52 14.45
N ARG A 317 19.51 0.26 13.94
CA ARG A 317 20.41 1.30 13.42
C ARG A 317 19.99 1.82 12.04
N SER A 318 19.13 1.08 11.33
CA SER A 318 18.73 1.36 9.95
C SER A 318 17.26 1.76 9.81
N LEU A 319 16.57 2.03 10.92
CA LEU A 319 15.16 2.38 10.92
C LEU A 319 14.94 3.71 10.18
N ASN A 320 14.13 3.67 9.14
CA ASN A 320 13.75 4.84 8.35
C ASN A 320 12.30 5.26 8.64
N THR A 321 11.44 4.31 8.97
CA THR A 321 10.00 4.54 9.12
C THR A 321 9.45 3.73 10.29
N PHE A 322 8.75 4.41 11.18
CA PHE A 322 7.95 3.80 12.23
C PHE A 322 6.48 4.21 12.05
N VAL A 323 5.58 3.24 12.05
CA VAL A 323 4.14 3.47 11.94
C VAL A 323 3.45 2.85 13.15
N TYR A 324 2.65 3.66 13.83
CA TYR A 324 1.78 3.25 14.92
C TYR A 324 0.33 3.60 14.56
N VAL A 325 -0.57 2.62 14.69
CA VAL A 325 -2.01 2.82 14.55
C VAL A 325 -2.68 2.17 15.75
N GLY A 326 -3.51 2.89 16.51
CA GLY A 326 -4.19 2.29 17.66
C GLY A 326 -4.63 3.30 18.70
N GLN A 327 -4.93 2.81 19.90
CA GLN A 327 -5.26 3.64 21.05
C GLN A 327 -4.02 4.35 21.60
N LEU A 328 -4.21 5.39 22.39
CA LEU A 328 -3.11 6.08 23.04
C LEU A 328 -2.41 5.16 24.06
N MET A 329 -1.07 5.04 23.97
CA MET A 329 -0.28 4.31 24.97
C MET A 329 0.32 5.24 26.01
N LEU A 330 0.41 4.78 27.25
CA LEU A 330 1.07 5.49 28.35
C LEU A 330 2.59 5.40 28.17
N SER A 331 3.22 6.38 27.51
CA SER A 331 4.65 6.77 27.57
C SER A 331 5.71 5.67 27.70
N GLN A 332 5.48 4.54 27.04
CA GLN A 332 6.34 3.35 27.07
C GLN A 332 6.81 2.98 25.66
N VAL A 333 7.12 4.00 24.86
CA VAL A 333 7.67 3.83 23.51
C VAL A 333 9.13 4.27 23.52
N PHE A 334 10.02 3.33 23.21
CA PHE A 334 11.46 3.55 23.17
C PHE A 334 11.98 3.12 21.81
N ILE A 335 12.43 4.09 21.00
CA ILE A 335 12.96 3.83 19.66
C ILE A 335 14.43 4.27 19.62
N TYR A 336 15.33 3.30 19.60
CA TYR A 336 16.77 3.51 19.55
C TYR A 336 17.24 3.48 18.09
N SER A 337 17.09 4.62 17.41
CA SER A 337 17.59 4.82 16.04
C SER A 337 18.09 6.26 15.83
N PRO A 338 19.16 6.50 15.05
CA PRO A 338 19.75 7.84 14.91
C PRO A 338 18.81 8.86 14.28
N SER A 339 17.91 8.45 13.39
CA SER A 339 16.91 9.33 12.79
C SER A 339 15.90 8.51 12.00
N PHE A 340 14.61 8.77 12.19
CA PHE A 340 13.54 8.11 11.44
C PHE A 340 12.37 9.07 11.20
N HIS A 341 11.45 8.66 10.33
CA HIS A 341 10.15 9.30 10.14
C HIS A 341 9.12 8.49 10.92
N ALA A 342 8.26 9.17 11.68
CA ALA A 342 7.21 8.54 12.46
C ALA A 342 5.84 8.90 11.89
N LYS A 343 4.94 7.92 11.85
CA LYS A 343 3.52 8.12 11.57
C LYS A 343 2.72 7.52 12.72
N VAL A 344 1.89 8.33 13.33
CA VAL A 344 1.03 7.95 14.45
C VAL A 344 -0.41 8.24 14.07
N SER A 345 -1.24 7.20 14.03
CA SER A 345 -2.68 7.32 13.84
C SER A 345 -3.40 6.87 15.11
N LEU A 346 -4.01 7.82 15.83
CA LEU A 346 -4.68 7.54 17.09
C LEU A 346 -6.19 7.34 16.90
N SER A 347 -6.68 6.20 17.39
CA SER A 347 -8.09 5.95 17.63
C SER A 347 -8.46 6.56 18.97
N VAL A 348 -9.34 7.55 18.94
CA VAL A 348 -9.72 8.33 20.11
C VAL A 348 -11.16 8.02 20.49
N ASP A 349 -11.38 7.69 21.76
CA ASP A 349 -12.70 7.43 22.32
C ASP A 349 -13.45 8.74 22.61
N HIS A 350 -14.78 8.67 22.56
CA HIS A 350 -15.66 9.77 22.95
C HIS A 350 -16.57 9.36 24.12
N PRO A 351 -16.60 10.14 25.22
CA PRO A 351 -15.87 11.39 25.48
C PRO A 351 -14.36 11.17 25.72
N LEU A 352 -13.56 12.23 25.60
CA LEU A 352 -12.11 12.17 25.87
C LEU A 352 -11.85 11.79 27.33
N PRO A 353 -10.89 10.90 27.62
CA PRO A 353 -10.43 10.63 28.98
C PRO A 353 -9.95 11.91 29.69
N HIS A 354 -10.14 11.99 31.01
CA HIS A 354 -9.75 13.17 31.80
C HIS A 354 -8.25 13.47 31.74
N ASP A 355 -7.41 12.44 31.61
CA ASP A 355 -5.96 12.50 31.53
C ASP A 355 -5.44 12.48 30.08
N TRP A 356 -6.33 12.60 29.09
CA TRP A 356 -5.99 12.50 27.67
C TRP A 356 -4.82 13.40 27.28
N PHE A 357 -4.86 14.68 27.65
CA PHE A 357 -3.87 15.66 27.22
C PHE A 357 -2.48 15.42 27.83
N SER A 358 -2.42 15.03 29.11
CA SER A 358 -1.15 14.67 29.75
C SER A 358 -0.57 13.40 29.12
N SER A 359 -1.38 12.36 28.96
CA SER A 359 -0.96 11.09 28.37
C SER A 359 -0.54 11.26 26.91
N PHE A 360 -1.24 12.10 26.16
CA PHE A 360 -0.91 12.39 24.76
C PHE A 360 0.40 13.16 24.65
N ARG A 361 0.62 14.17 25.49
CA ARG A 361 1.89 14.90 25.55
C ARG A 361 3.05 13.98 25.88
N ASP A 362 2.90 13.12 26.89
CA ASP A 362 3.97 12.20 27.28
C ASP A 362 4.22 11.15 26.18
N PHE A 363 3.18 10.66 25.50
CA PHE A 363 3.33 9.79 24.33
C PHE A 363 4.08 10.48 23.18
N LEU A 364 3.76 11.74 22.86
CA LEU A 364 4.45 12.50 21.83
C LEU A 364 5.93 12.72 22.17
N SER A 365 6.28 12.81 23.46
CA SER A 365 7.68 12.98 23.88
C SER A 365 8.58 11.80 23.46
N CYS A 366 7.99 10.63 23.17
CA CYS A 366 8.71 9.47 22.62
C CYS A 366 9.21 9.66 21.17
N PHE A 367 8.82 10.76 20.50
CA PHE A 367 9.16 11.05 19.10
C PHE A 367 10.00 12.31 18.92
N ASP A 368 10.58 12.85 20.00
CA ASP A 368 11.42 14.05 19.99
C ASP A 368 12.64 13.94 19.05
N HIS A 369 13.19 12.73 18.89
CA HIS A 369 14.33 12.42 18.01
C HIS A 369 13.96 12.21 16.52
N CYS A 370 12.68 12.30 16.15
CA CYS A 370 12.24 12.09 14.77
C CYS A 370 12.58 13.26 13.86
N LYS A 371 12.84 12.98 12.57
CA LYS A 371 13.02 14.04 11.55
C LYS A 371 11.69 14.68 11.17
N GLU A 372 10.68 13.84 10.99
CA GLU A 372 9.34 14.20 10.56
C GLU A 372 8.34 13.32 11.32
N LEU A 373 7.24 13.93 11.74
CA LEU A 373 6.15 13.26 12.43
C LEU A 373 4.84 13.53 11.68
N GLU A 374 4.14 12.47 11.30
CA GLU A 374 2.75 12.53 10.83
C GLU A 374 1.83 12.10 11.98
N ILE A 375 0.91 12.98 12.39
CA ILE A 375 -0.12 12.68 13.39
C ILE A 375 -1.47 12.64 12.69
N ALA A 376 -2.14 11.50 12.74
CA ALA A 376 -3.52 11.35 12.32
C ALA A 376 -4.41 11.13 13.54
N CYS A 377 -5.52 11.86 13.60
CA CYS A 377 -6.48 11.74 14.70
C CYS A 377 -7.91 11.71 14.16
N SER A 378 -8.73 10.80 14.67
CA SER A 378 -10.15 10.70 14.30
C SER A 378 -10.98 11.90 14.78
N ILE A 379 -10.52 12.59 15.83
CA ILE A 379 -11.22 13.67 16.52
C ILE A 379 -10.34 14.91 16.56
N GLU A 380 -10.74 15.99 15.86
CA GLU A 380 -9.99 17.25 15.78
C GLU A 380 -9.70 17.87 17.15
N MET A 381 -10.70 17.87 18.05
CA MET A 381 -10.61 18.44 19.40
C MET A 381 -9.58 17.73 20.28
N ALA A 382 -9.22 16.49 19.96
CA ALA A 382 -8.24 15.72 20.73
C ALA A 382 -6.81 16.30 20.59
N LEU A 383 -6.56 17.12 19.56
CA LEU A 383 -5.29 17.80 19.33
C LEU A 383 -5.27 19.22 19.93
N ILE A 384 -6.42 19.75 20.37
CA ILE A 384 -6.54 21.09 20.95
C ILE A 384 -6.36 21.00 22.47
N VAL A 385 -5.14 21.27 22.94
CA VAL A 385 -4.79 21.17 24.37
C VAL A 385 -5.20 22.47 25.09
N PRO A 386 -6.02 22.42 26.16
CA PRO A 386 -6.36 23.61 26.96
C PRO A 386 -5.11 24.28 27.55
N ILE A 387 -5.11 25.62 27.68
CA ILE A 387 -3.96 26.39 28.17
C ILE A 387 -3.55 25.95 29.59
N ASP A 388 -4.53 25.78 30.48
CA ASP A 388 -4.32 25.36 31.87
C ASP A 388 -3.61 23.99 31.96
N SER A 389 -3.80 23.13 30.96
CA SER A 389 -3.15 21.81 30.87
C SER A 389 -1.70 21.87 30.40
N ARG A 390 -1.21 23.03 29.97
CA ARG A 390 0.16 23.26 29.49
C ARG A 390 1.06 23.90 30.55
N GLU A 391 0.47 24.45 31.61
CA GLU A 391 1.20 25.18 32.65
C GLU A 391 2.26 24.27 33.30
N ASN A 392 3.50 24.75 33.38
CA ASN A 392 4.64 24.04 33.95
C ASN A 392 5.08 22.76 33.21
N LEU A 393 4.57 22.49 31.99
CA LEU A 393 4.98 21.34 31.17
C LEU A 393 5.94 21.76 30.04
N LEU A 394 6.96 20.94 29.81
CA LEU A 394 7.89 21.13 28.68
C LEU A 394 7.24 20.67 27.36
N PRO A 395 7.47 21.37 26.25
CA PRO A 395 7.11 20.90 24.91
C PRO A 395 7.67 19.51 24.59
N PRO A 396 6.84 18.54 24.13
CA PRO A 396 7.29 17.17 23.84
C PRO A 396 8.13 17.02 22.57
N LEU A 397 8.04 17.93 21.59
CA LEU A 397 8.63 17.76 20.25
C LEU A 397 9.59 18.90 19.90
N TYR A 398 10.51 19.21 20.80
CA TYR A 398 11.38 20.41 20.69
C TYR A 398 12.27 20.43 19.44
N ASP A 399 12.87 19.29 19.07
CA ASP A 399 13.79 19.18 17.93
C ASP A 399 13.08 18.89 16.59
N LEU A 400 11.76 18.70 16.61
CA LEU A 400 10.98 18.37 15.43
C LEU A 400 10.89 19.58 14.47
N LYS A 401 11.25 19.35 13.21
CA LYS A 401 11.22 20.38 12.16
C LYS A 401 10.03 20.28 11.22
N TYR A 402 9.50 19.07 11.02
CA TYR A 402 8.44 18.80 10.06
C TYR A 402 7.31 18.03 10.75
N LEU A 403 6.12 18.62 10.76
CA LEU A 403 4.92 18.05 11.36
C LEU A 403 3.81 18.04 10.31
N LYS A 404 3.22 16.87 10.10
CA LYS A 404 2.06 16.70 9.24
C LYS A 404 0.87 16.25 10.08
N VAL A 405 -0.26 16.93 9.95
CA VAL A 405 -1.48 16.63 10.70
C VAL A 405 -2.56 16.19 9.73
N VAL A 406 -3.07 14.98 9.92
CA VAL A 406 -4.17 14.40 9.15
C VAL A 406 -5.40 14.30 10.06
N ALA A 407 -6.25 15.32 9.99
CA ALA A 407 -7.46 15.40 10.79
C ALA A 407 -8.58 16.06 9.98
N LYS A 408 -9.79 16.05 10.52
CA LYS A 408 -10.84 16.93 9.99
C LYS A 408 -10.39 18.38 10.20
N PHE A 409 -10.50 19.20 9.15
CA PHE A 409 -10.12 20.62 9.26
C PHE A 409 -11.15 21.38 10.10
N PRO A 410 -10.73 22.20 11.09
CA PRO A 410 -11.66 22.91 11.97
C PRO A 410 -12.53 23.89 11.19
N THR A 411 -13.85 23.80 11.38
CA THR A 411 -14.81 24.70 10.70
C THR A 411 -14.97 26.06 11.39
N LYS A 412 -14.56 26.17 12.66
CA LYS A 412 -14.59 27.42 13.42
C LYS A 412 -13.20 28.02 13.53
N SER A 413 -13.11 29.33 13.33
CA SER A 413 -11.88 30.12 13.48
C SER A 413 -11.22 29.93 14.86
N GLU A 414 -12.01 29.83 15.94
CA GLU A 414 -11.49 29.64 17.30
C GLU A 414 -10.79 28.28 17.47
N ASP A 415 -11.37 27.22 16.90
CA ASP A 415 -10.82 25.87 16.97
C ASP A 415 -9.55 25.74 16.11
N LEU A 416 -9.51 26.42 14.96
CA LEU A 416 -8.31 26.50 14.11
C LEU A 416 -7.15 27.18 14.84
N VAL A 417 -7.43 28.30 15.50
CA VAL A 417 -6.44 29.02 16.32
C VAL A 417 -5.99 28.16 17.50
N GLY A 418 -6.92 27.52 18.20
CA GLY A 418 -6.62 26.62 19.31
C GLY A 418 -5.76 25.43 18.90
N LEU A 419 -6.03 24.86 17.72
CA LEU A 419 -5.23 23.78 17.13
C LEU A 419 -3.82 24.24 16.80
N LEU A 420 -3.65 25.34 16.06
CA LEU A 420 -2.32 25.87 15.73
C LEU A 420 -1.51 26.23 16.98
N ASP A 421 -2.14 26.88 17.96
CA ASP A 421 -1.47 27.24 19.22
C ASP A 421 -1.03 25.99 20.00
N SER A 422 -1.82 24.91 19.97
CA SER A 422 -1.46 23.61 20.57
C SER A 422 -0.29 22.95 19.83
N LEU A 423 -0.29 22.94 18.50
CA LEU A 423 0.76 22.31 17.70
C LEU A 423 2.10 23.06 17.80
N LEU A 424 2.07 24.39 17.81
CA LEU A 424 3.26 25.20 18.05
C LEU A 424 3.74 25.13 19.50
N TRP A 425 2.86 24.80 20.45
CA TRP A 425 3.27 24.45 21.80
C TRP A 425 3.96 23.08 21.84
N PHE A 426 3.47 22.08 21.10
CA PHE A 426 4.14 20.77 21.02
C PHE A 426 5.55 20.89 20.43
N ALA A 427 5.67 21.61 19.31
CA ALA A 427 6.91 21.79 18.56
C ALA A 427 7.24 23.29 18.39
N PRO A 428 7.88 23.93 19.38
CA PRO A 428 8.11 25.38 19.38
C PRO A 428 9.14 25.87 18.34
N ARG A 429 9.85 24.96 17.67
CA ARG A 429 10.85 25.24 16.62
C ARG A 429 10.48 24.64 15.26
N LEU A 430 9.20 24.39 15.05
CA LEU A 430 8.68 23.73 13.86
C LEU A 430 8.94 24.56 12.60
N THR A 431 9.58 24.00 11.58
CA THR A 431 9.87 24.74 10.32
C THR A 431 8.73 24.65 9.31
N VAL A 432 8.05 23.50 9.25
CA VAL A 432 6.94 23.24 8.33
C VAL A 432 5.84 22.49 9.06
N LEU A 433 4.64 23.05 8.99
CA LEU A 433 3.39 22.42 9.37
C LEU A 433 2.57 22.19 8.11
N SER A 434 2.18 20.94 7.87
CA SER A 434 1.25 20.59 6.80
C SER A 434 -0.03 20.02 7.40
N PHE A 435 -1.17 20.52 6.94
CA PHE A 435 -2.47 19.93 7.23
C PHE A 435 -3.01 19.21 6.00
N VAL A 436 -3.71 18.12 6.27
CA VAL A 436 -4.45 17.38 5.26
C VAL A 436 -5.84 17.11 5.79
N SER A 437 -6.83 17.82 5.26
CA SER A 437 -8.24 17.56 5.54
C SER A 437 -8.65 16.22 4.94
N GLY A 438 -9.08 15.28 5.79
CA GLY A 438 -9.40 13.92 5.39
C GLY A 438 -10.59 13.82 4.44
N SER A 439 -10.35 13.76 3.13
CA SER A 439 -10.75 12.58 2.35
C SER A 439 -9.79 12.37 1.17
N LYS A 440 -9.00 11.29 1.26
CA LYS A 440 -8.02 10.76 0.28
C LYS A 440 -6.60 11.32 0.40
N GLU A 441 -5.72 10.60 1.12
CA GLU A 441 -4.41 10.26 0.57
C GLU A 441 -3.78 9.08 1.33
N LYS A 442 -3.55 7.98 0.61
CA LYS A 442 -2.73 6.83 1.02
C LYS A 442 -1.41 6.91 0.25
N SER A 443 -0.47 7.77 0.64
CA SER A 443 0.91 7.67 0.12
C SER A 443 1.96 8.31 1.02
N LEU A 444 3.09 7.62 1.17
CA LEU A 444 4.33 8.07 1.81
C LEU A 444 5.17 8.85 0.78
N LYS A 445 4.87 10.14 0.63
CA LYS A 445 5.80 11.14 0.08
C LYS A 445 5.56 12.44 0.83
N VAL A 446 6.64 13.20 1.06
CA VAL A 446 6.57 14.62 1.42
C VAL A 446 5.57 15.28 0.46
N CYS A 447 4.44 15.74 0.99
CA CYS A 447 3.32 16.20 0.18
C CYS A 447 3.73 17.44 -0.64
N THR A 448 3.82 17.27 -1.95
CA THR A 448 3.59 18.35 -2.93
C THR A 448 2.14 18.26 -3.43
N CYS A 449 1.21 17.92 -2.54
CA CYS A 449 -0.20 17.84 -2.90
C CYS A 449 -0.74 19.28 -3.04
N PRO A 450 -1.30 19.67 -4.20
CA PRO A 450 -1.77 21.04 -4.42
C PRO A 450 -2.92 21.49 -3.52
N SER A 451 -3.51 20.57 -2.75
CA SER A 451 -4.65 20.83 -1.86
C SER A 451 -4.32 20.72 -0.37
N CYS A 452 -3.05 20.62 0.01
CA CYS A 452 -2.66 20.65 1.43
C CYS A 452 -2.47 22.09 1.88
N GLU A 453 -3.05 22.44 3.02
CA GLU A 453 -2.76 23.70 3.69
C GLU A 453 -1.37 23.61 4.34
N ILE A 454 -0.45 24.50 3.96
CA ILE A 454 0.95 24.46 4.41
C ILE A 454 1.29 25.79 5.10
N THR A 455 1.87 25.71 6.28
CA THR A 455 2.44 26.85 7.00
C THR A 455 3.93 26.62 7.21
N ARG A 456 4.77 27.57 6.79
CA ARG A 456 6.21 27.55 7.09
C ARG A 456 6.56 28.66 8.06
N PHE A 457 7.50 28.36 8.94
CA PHE A 457 7.96 29.25 10.00
C PHE A 457 9.46 29.47 9.89
N GLU A 458 9.87 30.73 9.96
CA GLU A 458 11.27 31.11 10.10
C GLU A 458 11.49 31.75 11.48
N TYR A 459 12.58 31.35 12.14
CA TYR A 459 12.93 31.82 13.48
C TYR A 459 14.26 32.56 13.48
N ASP A 460 14.42 33.54 14.37
CA ASP A 460 15.68 34.26 14.53
C ASP A 460 16.79 33.38 15.11
N LYS A 461 18.00 33.51 14.54
CA LYS A 461 19.21 32.73 14.92
C LYS A 461 19.85 33.18 16.25
N ALA A 462 19.47 34.36 16.76
CA ALA A 462 20.08 34.98 17.92
C ALA A 462 19.00 35.39 18.94
N VAL A 463 19.07 34.79 20.12
CA VAL A 463 18.31 35.23 21.29
C VAL A 463 19.24 36.13 22.10
N ALA A 464 19.21 37.44 21.82
CA ALA A 464 19.62 38.40 22.84
C ALA A 464 18.60 38.31 23.99
N ILE A 465 19.11 38.36 25.21
CA ILE A 465 18.32 38.30 26.44
C ILE A 465 17.56 39.63 26.54
N ASP A 466 16.24 39.59 26.40
CA ASP A 466 15.37 40.60 26.99
C ASP A 466 14.59 39.91 28.12
N GLU A 467 14.64 40.51 29.31
CA GLU A 467 14.21 39.93 30.59
C GLU A 467 12.70 40.07 30.85
N ASP A 468 11.92 40.66 29.93
CA ASP A 468 10.57 41.17 30.24
C ASP A 468 9.41 40.55 29.43
N LEU A 469 9.36 39.23 29.26
CA LEU A 469 8.18 38.58 28.63
C LEU A 469 7.60 37.45 29.51
N GLU A 470 6.38 37.66 29.99
CA GLU A 470 5.67 36.88 31.03
C GLU A 470 5.43 35.40 30.67
N CYS A 471 5.39 35.01 29.40
CA CYS A 471 4.89 33.68 29.00
C CYS A 471 5.91 32.52 29.09
N CYS A 472 7.16 32.77 29.50
CA CYS A 472 8.20 31.73 29.63
C CYS A 472 9.00 31.83 30.94
N TYR A 473 8.48 32.54 31.95
CA TYR A 473 9.18 32.69 33.22
C TYR A 473 9.53 31.30 33.77
N SER A 474 10.81 31.05 34.06
CA SER A 474 11.40 29.80 34.58
C SER A 474 11.60 28.59 33.65
N MET A 475 11.28 28.65 32.35
CA MET A 475 11.45 27.48 31.45
C MET A 475 12.80 27.50 30.69
N PRO A 476 13.56 26.38 30.66
CA PRO A 476 14.83 26.29 29.92
C PRO A 476 14.67 26.39 28.40
N ILE A 477 13.46 26.11 27.91
CA ILE A 477 13.08 26.17 26.50
C ILE A 477 12.17 27.39 26.27
N LYS A 478 12.59 28.32 25.41
CA LYS A 478 11.76 29.49 25.01
C LYS A 478 10.67 29.06 24.02
N CYS A 479 9.48 29.65 24.14
CA CYS A 479 8.35 29.39 23.24
C CYS A 479 8.54 30.05 21.85
N TRP A 480 7.74 29.60 20.89
CA TRP A 480 7.76 30.11 19.51
C TRP A 480 7.50 31.62 19.42
N ARG A 481 6.70 32.19 20.33
CA ARG A 481 6.26 33.61 20.29
C ARG A 481 7.41 34.61 20.35
N HIS A 482 8.52 34.24 20.98
CA HIS A 482 9.69 35.11 21.17
C HIS A 482 10.74 35.01 20.07
N SER A 483 10.60 34.04 19.17
CA SER A 483 11.61 33.73 18.16
C SER A 483 11.05 33.67 16.75
N LEU A 484 9.72 33.60 16.61
CA LEU A 484 9.07 33.57 15.31
C LEU A 484 9.23 34.91 14.60
N LYS A 485 9.86 34.86 13.43
CA LYS A 485 10.22 36.02 12.61
C LYS A 485 9.29 36.17 11.42
N LYS A 486 9.01 35.08 10.72
CA LYS A 486 8.22 35.10 9.48
C LYS A 486 7.35 33.86 9.38
N VAL A 487 6.14 34.05 8.84
CA VAL A 487 5.17 33.00 8.56
C VAL A 487 4.75 33.08 7.10
N THR A 488 4.79 31.95 6.39
CA THR A 488 4.26 31.84 5.02
C THR A 488 3.14 30.81 5.00
N MET A 489 1.99 31.17 4.44
CA MET A 489 0.81 30.31 4.35
C MET A 489 0.44 30.03 2.89
N GLU A 490 0.14 28.76 2.59
CA GLU A 490 -0.22 28.26 1.27
C GLU A 490 -1.54 27.49 1.34
N ASN A 491 -2.40 27.71 0.34
CA ASN A 491 -3.66 27.00 0.11
C ASN A 491 -4.73 27.14 1.22
N PHE A 492 -4.67 28.17 2.06
CA PHE A 492 -5.75 28.50 3.00
C PHE A 492 -6.84 29.36 2.34
N GLU A 493 -8.09 29.23 2.79
CA GLU A 493 -9.16 30.13 2.36
C GLU A 493 -8.94 31.55 2.93
N ASP A 494 -9.44 32.58 2.24
CA ASP A 494 -9.24 34.00 2.62
C ASP A 494 -9.62 34.29 4.09
N ARG A 495 -10.70 33.66 4.57
CA ARG A 495 -11.18 33.81 5.95
C ARG A 495 -10.23 33.19 6.96
N GLU A 496 -9.68 32.03 6.65
CA GLU A 496 -8.74 31.28 7.49
C GLU A 496 -7.42 32.03 7.55
N ASP A 497 -6.90 32.45 6.41
CA ASP A 497 -5.69 33.26 6.27
C ASP A 497 -5.78 34.55 7.11
N THR A 498 -6.87 35.31 6.98
CA THR A 498 -7.09 36.53 7.79
C THR A 498 -7.11 36.23 9.31
N THR A 499 -7.73 35.12 9.70
CA THR A 499 -7.79 34.67 11.10
C THR A 499 -6.38 34.35 11.62
N LEU A 500 -5.60 33.59 10.86
CA LEU A 500 -4.26 33.16 11.23
C LEU A 500 -3.26 34.32 11.26
N GLN A 501 -3.32 35.23 10.27
CA GLN A 501 -2.50 36.45 10.27
C GLN A 501 -2.75 37.29 11.52
N THR A 502 -4.03 37.49 11.88
CA THR A 502 -4.42 38.22 13.10
C THR A 502 -3.90 37.53 14.35
N PHE A 503 -4.01 36.20 14.42
CA PHE A 503 -3.49 35.41 15.53
C PHE A 503 -1.97 35.58 15.69
N PHE A 504 -1.19 35.44 14.62
CA PHE A 504 0.26 35.58 14.69
C PHE A 504 0.68 37.01 15.06
N ALA A 505 0.05 38.03 14.48
CA ALA A 505 0.34 39.43 14.79
C ALA A 505 0.07 39.79 16.26
N GLN A 506 -0.94 39.17 16.87
CA GLN A 506 -1.26 39.39 18.28
C GLN A 506 -0.36 38.63 19.24
N LYS A 507 0.18 37.48 18.82
CA LYS A 507 0.82 36.50 19.73
C LYS A 507 2.34 36.43 19.60
N ALA A 508 2.91 36.74 18.44
CA ALA A 508 4.35 36.75 18.21
C ALA A 508 4.92 38.16 18.42
N THR A 509 5.94 38.28 19.28
CA THR A 509 6.49 39.58 19.67
C THR A 509 7.48 40.15 18.65
N ARG A 510 8.06 39.30 17.79
CA ARG A 510 9.11 39.64 16.83
C ARG A 510 8.73 39.32 15.38
N LEU A 511 7.44 39.23 15.10
CA LEU A 511 6.95 38.93 13.76
C LEU A 511 7.22 40.11 12.82
N GLU A 512 8.05 39.87 11.80
CA GLU A 512 8.42 40.87 10.79
C GLU A 512 7.49 40.79 9.57
N ALA A 513 7.01 39.59 9.21
CA ALA A 513 6.19 39.39 8.02
C ALA A 513 5.27 38.16 8.10
N THR A 514 4.08 38.32 7.53
CA THR A 514 3.17 37.23 7.15
C THR A 514 2.89 37.33 5.66
N SER A 515 3.16 36.27 4.89
CA SER A 515 2.93 36.26 3.44
C SER A 515 2.09 35.07 2.99
N ARG A 516 1.37 35.26 1.88
CA ARG A 516 0.57 34.26 1.20
C ARG A 516 1.18 33.92 -0.16
N GLU A 517 1.31 32.64 -0.45
CA GLU A 517 1.69 32.16 -1.78
C GLU A 517 0.45 31.51 -2.42
N ASP A 518 -0.13 32.18 -3.41
CA ASP A 518 -1.23 31.62 -4.19
C ASP A 518 -0.66 30.63 -5.21
N SER A 519 -1.19 29.40 -5.22
CA SER A 519 -0.91 28.38 -6.23
C SER A 519 -1.60 28.73 -7.57
N ALA A 520 -1.29 29.90 -8.12
CA ALA A 520 -1.71 30.33 -9.44
C ALA A 520 -0.71 31.33 -10.06
N SER A 521 0.56 30.96 -10.17
CA SER A 521 1.36 31.36 -11.33
C SER A 521 2.44 30.32 -11.61
N ALA A 522 2.19 29.50 -12.62
CA ALA A 522 3.29 28.86 -13.33
C ALA A 522 4.03 29.98 -14.08
N ASP A 523 5.21 30.34 -13.61
CA ASP A 523 6.26 30.85 -14.49
C ASP A 523 7.56 30.11 -14.21
N ALA A 524 7.86 29.22 -15.15
CA ALA A 524 9.12 28.52 -15.24
C ALA A 524 10.22 29.50 -15.67
N SER A 525 10.89 30.15 -14.72
CA SER A 525 12.31 30.51 -14.82
C SER A 525 12.76 31.23 -13.54
N ALA A 526 13.67 30.59 -12.79
CA ALA A 526 14.61 31.16 -11.80
C ALA A 526 14.73 30.28 -10.54
N ALA A 527 15.13 29.02 -10.70
CA ALA A 527 15.80 28.25 -9.64
C ALA A 527 16.64 27.09 -10.24
N GLU A 528 17.38 27.36 -11.31
CA GLU A 528 18.48 26.54 -11.78
C GLU A 528 19.78 27.35 -11.63
N GLU A 529 20.19 27.63 -10.39
CA GLU A 529 21.57 28.03 -10.09
C GLU A 529 21.77 28.10 -8.57
N ALA A 530 22.15 26.96 -7.96
CA ALA A 530 23.02 26.88 -6.77
C ALA A 530 23.09 25.48 -6.11
N VAL A 531 23.01 24.36 -6.84
CA VAL A 531 23.64 23.09 -6.38
C VAL A 531 24.16 22.29 -7.58
N SER A 532 25.11 22.87 -8.31
CA SER A 532 25.97 22.12 -9.23
C SER A 532 27.42 22.52 -8.97
N ARG A 533 28.07 21.78 -8.06
CA ARG A 533 29.52 21.52 -8.06
C ARG A 533 29.89 20.65 -6.85
N GLY A 534 30.27 19.41 -7.14
CA GLY A 534 31.01 18.57 -6.21
C GLY A 534 30.51 17.13 -6.07
N SER A 535 30.70 16.33 -7.14
CA SER A 535 31.00 14.88 -7.09
C SER A 535 29.98 13.95 -6.41
N GLY A 536 29.38 12.94 -7.04
CA GLY A 536 29.70 12.22 -8.25
C GLY A 536 29.11 10.81 -8.10
N SER A 537 28.10 10.52 -8.92
CA SER A 537 27.65 9.22 -9.42
C SER A 537 28.38 7.95 -8.90
N VAL A 538 27.69 7.13 -8.10
CA VAL A 538 27.44 5.67 -8.27
C VAL A 538 26.23 5.40 -7.34
N ILE A 539 24.98 5.25 -7.81
CA ILE A 539 24.29 4.00 -8.11
C ILE A 539 23.07 4.40 -8.96
N ALA A 540 23.26 4.44 -10.28
CA ALA A 540 22.19 4.47 -11.26
C ALA A 540 22.49 3.34 -12.25
N ARG A 541 22.24 2.11 -11.81
CA ARG A 541 22.14 0.88 -12.61
C ARG A 541 21.47 -0.17 -11.72
N ASN A 542 20.46 -0.83 -12.27
CA ASN A 542 19.56 -1.83 -11.66
C ASN A 542 18.22 -1.31 -11.10
N ILE A 543 17.59 -0.32 -11.76
CA ILE A 543 16.14 -0.10 -11.67
C ILE A 543 15.46 -0.90 -12.80
N GLY A 544 15.63 -2.22 -12.74
CA GLY A 544 15.02 -3.20 -13.66
C GLY A 544 14.16 -4.25 -12.95
N ASP A 545 14.43 -4.53 -11.66
CA ASP A 545 13.83 -5.66 -10.93
C ASP A 545 12.84 -5.27 -9.81
N LEU A 546 12.52 -3.99 -9.65
CA LEU A 546 11.60 -3.49 -8.60
C LEU A 546 10.12 -3.44 -9.03
N ARG A 547 9.78 -3.86 -10.25
CA ARG A 547 8.38 -3.93 -10.72
C ARG A 547 7.59 -5.12 -10.16
N ALA A 548 8.25 -6.13 -9.60
CA ALA A 548 7.59 -7.31 -9.02
C ALA A 548 7.17 -7.13 -7.55
N ILE A 549 7.75 -6.18 -6.82
CA ILE A 549 7.50 -5.99 -5.37
C ILE A 549 6.38 -4.94 -5.13
N ILE A 550 6.02 -4.14 -6.13
CA ILE A 550 5.00 -3.07 -6.02
C ILE A 550 3.56 -3.56 -6.31
N MET A 551 3.36 -4.82 -6.73
CA MET A 551 2.02 -5.41 -6.90
C MET A 551 1.31 -5.74 -5.57
N ALA A 552 1.98 -5.62 -4.42
CA ALA A 552 1.40 -5.88 -3.09
C ALA A 552 0.64 -4.68 -2.48
N ASN A 553 0.67 -3.48 -3.09
CA ASN A 553 0.03 -2.27 -2.56
C ASN A 553 -1.35 -1.93 -3.15
N PHE A 554 -2.04 -2.90 -3.77
CA PHE A 554 -3.39 -2.68 -4.34
C PHE A 554 -4.56 -3.26 -3.52
N PHE A 555 -4.32 -3.77 -2.31
CA PHE A 555 -5.38 -4.30 -1.44
C PHE A 555 -5.52 -3.52 -0.14
N ASP A 556 -6.23 -2.40 -0.21
CA ASP A 556 -6.89 -1.84 0.97
C ASP A 556 -8.11 -0.99 0.56
N VAL A 557 -9.08 -1.66 -0.08
CA VAL A 557 -10.42 -1.12 -0.38
C VAL A 557 -11.44 -2.22 -0.07
N ASN A 558 -11.72 -2.44 1.21
CA ASN A 558 -13.00 -2.92 1.76
C ASN A 558 -12.80 -3.26 3.23
N ASP A 559 -12.96 -2.27 4.11
CA ASP A 559 -13.26 -2.46 5.54
C ASP A 559 -13.93 -1.18 6.05
N THR A 560 -15.21 -0.96 5.69
CA THR A 560 -16.05 0.12 6.25
C THR A 560 -17.55 -0.23 6.33
N LEU A 561 -17.93 -1.51 6.34
CA LEU A 561 -19.35 -1.90 6.44
C LEU A 561 -19.66 -3.03 7.43
N GLU A 562 -18.84 -3.25 8.45
CA GLU A 562 -19.12 -4.24 9.52
C GLU A 562 -19.06 -3.68 10.96
N ILE A 563 -19.26 -2.37 11.16
CA ILE A 563 -19.40 -1.75 12.51
C ILE A 563 -20.79 -1.11 12.72
N MET A 564 -21.80 -1.48 11.93
CA MET A 564 -23.19 -1.24 12.32
C MET A 564 -24.03 -2.49 12.08
N MET A 565 -23.88 -3.45 12.99
CA MET A 565 -24.97 -4.28 13.55
C MET A 565 -24.46 -5.09 14.72
#